data_AF-A0A0W8G6I1-F1
#
_entry.id   AF-A0A0W8G6I1-F1
#
_cell.length_a   1.000
_cell.length_b   1.000
_cell.length_c   1.000
_cell.angle_alpha   90.00
_cell.angle_beta   90.00
_cell.angle_gamma   90.00
#
_symmetry.space_group_name_H-M   'P 1'
#
loop_
_entity.id
_entity.type
_entity.pdbx_description
1 polymer ?
#
loop_
_entity_poly.entity_id
_entity_poly.type
_entity_poly.pdbx_seq_one_letter_code
_entity_poly.pdbx_strand_id
1 'polypeptide(L)'
;MVRAPSGLSGDMFVAGLVRLAGLGAPALAGIVARLGVPELDGALAVVDRSVSGIAGAGCDIRLPHVHSHTTMADIRGLIDAGRLSVRGRELALTAFGELARAEAAVHGVAVDDVAFHEVGALDSILDVCLSAELFAMIDPSRFVCSPLPVSDGVVACAHGLMSTPAPATLALLEGMPIYGIPGGIPGAGETVTPTAAALVRAFAAQFGPWPPMRLMRQVRAYGGRVIPGVPNGAIFALGEALPADLAAGHGHAGDGPPHRHAGHGD
;
A
#
# COMPACT_ATOMS: atom_id res chain seq x y z
N MET A 1 1.69 -4.73 10.33
CA MET A 1 2.14 -5.75 9.36
C MET A 1 1.26 -5.66 8.12
N VAL A 2 1.84 -5.67 6.91
CA VAL A 2 1.10 -5.83 5.65
C VAL A 2 1.67 -7.02 4.87
N ARG A 3 0.79 -7.90 4.38
CA ARG A 3 1.14 -8.96 3.42
C ARG A 3 0.41 -8.69 2.12
N ALA A 4 1.15 -8.58 1.02
CA ALA A 4 0.57 -8.32 -0.30
C ALA A 4 0.83 -9.54 -1.22
N PRO A 5 0.09 -10.65 -1.11
CA PRO A 5 0.37 -11.86 -1.91
C PRO A 5 0.03 -11.72 -3.40
N SER A 6 -0.84 -10.77 -3.74
CA SER A 6 -1.47 -10.64 -5.06
C SER A 6 -1.56 -9.19 -5.54
N GLY A 7 -1.04 -8.25 -4.75
CA GLY A 7 -1.05 -6.83 -5.04
C GLY A 7 -1.26 -5.94 -3.81
N LEU A 8 -1.05 -4.64 -4.00
CA LEU A 8 -1.24 -3.59 -3.02
C LEU A 8 -1.54 -2.26 -3.72
N SER A 9 -2.61 -1.58 -3.32
CA SER A 9 -3.06 -0.31 -3.91
C SER A 9 -3.38 0.73 -2.83
N GLY A 10 -3.52 2.00 -3.22
CA GLY A 10 -3.84 3.11 -2.30
C GLY A 10 -5.16 2.88 -1.55
N ASP A 11 -6.22 2.55 -2.29
CA ASP A 11 -7.54 2.18 -1.74
C ASP A 11 -7.49 1.00 -0.75
N MET A 12 -6.60 0.01 -0.97
CA MET A 12 -6.35 -1.09 -0.03
C MET A 12 -5.70 -0.58 1.26
N PHE A 13 -4.76 0.37 1.18
CA PHE A 13 -4.17 1.00 2.37
C PHE A 13 -5.24 1.73 3.19
N VAL A 14 -6.09 2.52 2.53
CA VAL A 14 -7.19 3.21 3.20
C VAL A 14 -8.13 2.21 3.88
N ALA A 15 -8.66 1.23 3.14
CA ALA A 15 -9.57 0.23 3.69
C ALA A 15 -8.94 -0.54 4.86
N GLY A 16 -7.67 -0.96 4.69
CA GLY A 16 -6.91 -1.69 5.70
C GLY A 16 -6.72 -0.87 6.98
N LEU A 17 -6.21 0.35 6.86
CA LEU A 17 -5.91 1.21 8.01
C LEU A 17 -7.16 1.68 8.74
N VAL A 18 -8.25 2.02 8.02
CA VAL A 18 -9.54 2.38 8.65
C VAL A 18 -10.04 1.25 9.54
N ARG A 19 -10.02 0.01 9.02
CA ARG A 19 -10.49 -1.16 9.77
C ARG A 19 -9.56 -1.50 10.93
N LEU A 20 -8.25 -1.34 10.75
CA LEU A 20 -7.29 -1.50 11.84
C LEU A 20 -7.49 -0.47 12.96
N ALA A 21 -7.73 0.79 12.62
CA ALA A 21 -8.04 1.85 13.59
C ALA A 21 -9.42 1.69 14.24
N GLY A 22 -10.32 0.89 13.63
CA GLY A 22 -11.66 0.65 14.16
C GLY A 22 -12.61 1.83 14.01
N LEU A 23 -12.39 2.64 12.98
CA LEU A 23 -13.19 3.82 12.73
C LEU A 23 -14.52 3.45 12.06
N GLY A 24 -15.61 3.99 12.59
CA GLY A 24 -16.90 4.03 11.91
C GLY A 24 -16.97 5.18 10.91
N ALA A 25 -17.99 5.16 10.04
CA ALA A 25 -18.18 6.15 8.99
C ALA A 25 -18.17 7.63 9.47
N PRO A 26 -18.80 8.01 10.61
CA PRO A 26 -18.77 9.40 11.07
C PRO A 26 -17.36 9.87 11.45
N ALA A 27 -16.58 9.01 12.11
CA ALA A 27 -15.21 9.33 12.48
C ALA A 27 -14.36 9.50 11.22
N LEU A 28 -14.49 8.59 10.25
CA LEU A 28 -13.79 8.66 8.97
C LEU A 28 -14.12 9.93 8.19
N ALA A 29 -15.40 10.30 8.08
CA ALA A 29 -15.82 11.54 7.44
C ALA A 29 -15.21 12.77 8.12
N GLY A 30 -15.13 12.76 9.46
CA GLY A 30 -14.43 13.80 10.22
C GLY A 30 -12.94 13.89 9.89
N ILE A 31 -12.28 12.78 9.57
CA ILE A 31 -10.89 12.78 9.09
C ILE A 31 -10.80 13.40 7.69
N VAL A 32 -11.64 12.95 6.77
CA VAL A 32 -11.65 13.46 5.39
C VAL A 32 -11.92 14.96 5.34
N ALA A 33 -12.86 15.47 6.14
CA ALA A 33 -13.16 16.91 6.23
C ALA A 33 -11.96 17.76 6.71
N ARG A 34 -10.95 17.16 7.36
CA ARG A 34 -9.73 17.87 7.74
C ARG A 34 -8.82 18.15 6.55
N LEU A 35 -8.99 17.49 5.41
CA LEU A 35 -8.28 17.83 4.17
C LEU A 35 -8.70 19.21 3.63
N GLY A 36 -9.90 19.68 3.99
CA GLY A 36 -10.39 20.99 3.56
C GLY A 36 -10.73 21.09 2.08
N VAL A 37 -10.99 19.95 1.43
CA VAL A 37 -11.36 19.85 0.00
C VAL A 37 -12.83 19.46 -0.10
N PRO A 38 -13.75 20.39 -0.44
CA PRO A 38 -15.19 20.13 -0.44
C PRO A 38 -15.62 18.97 -1.34
N GLU A 39 -14.90 18.73 -2.45
CA GLU A 39 -15.16 17.65 -3.39
C GLU A 39 -14.99 16.25 -2.77
N LEU A 40 -14.28 16.15 -1.65
CA LEU A 40 -14.08 14.89 -0.93
C LEU A 40 -15.24 14.55 0.02
N ASP A 41 -16.15 15.49 0.28
CA ASP A 41 -17.26 15.29 1.21
C ASP A 41 -18.22 14.22 0.69
N GLY A 42 -18.32 13.10 1.42
CA GLY A 42 -19.14 11.96 1.02
C GLY A 42 -18.62 11.16 -0.18
N ALA A 43 -17.42 11.49 -0.67
CA ALA A 43 -16.79 10.82 -1.80
C ALA A 43 -16.28 9.42 -1.46
N LEU A 44 -16.06 9.12 -0.17
CA LEU A 44 -15.41 7.90 0.28
C LEU A 44 -16.30 7.06 1.18
N ALA A 45 -16.33 5.74 0.94
CA ALA A 45 -16.94 4.76 1.83
C ALA A 45 -16.06 3.52 1.97
N VAL A 46 -15.77 3.11 3.21
CA VAL A 46 -15.17 1.80 3.48
C VAL A 46 -16.30 0.80 3.68
N VAL A 47 -16.32 -0.23 2.83
CA VAL A 47 -17.41 -1.22 2.74
C VAL A 47 -16.91 -2.61 3.07
N ASP A 48 -17.81 -3.51 3.46
CA ASP A 48 -17.50 -4.93 3.51
C ASP A 48 -17.42 -5.47 2.07
N ARG A 49 -16.41 -6.29 1.78
CA ARG A 49 -16.22 -6.90 0.46
C ARG A 49 -15.90 -8.38 0.61
N SER A 50 -16.43 -9.19 -0.31
CA SER A 50 -16.13 -10.63 -0.39
C SER A 50 -15.56 -10.96 -1.76
N VAL A 51 -14.37 -11.55 -1.79
CA VAL A 51 -13.73 -12.01 -3.03
C VAL A 51 -13.49 -13.50 -2.91
N SER A 52 -14.02 -14.28 -3.85
CA SER A 52 -13.95 -15.75 -3.83
C SER A 52 -14.45 -16.36 -2.51
N GLY A 53 -15.48 -15.77 -1.90
CA GLY A 53 -16.06 -16.22 -0.64
C GLY A 53 -15.28 -15.83 0.62
N ILE A 54 -14.17 -15.10 0.49
CA ILE A 54 -13.36 -14.62 1.63
C ILE A 54 -13.79 -13.20 1.97
N ALA A 55 -14.19 -12.99 3.22
CA ALA A 55 -14.59 -11.69 3.72
C ALA A 55 -13.38 -10.75 3.95
N GLY A 56 -13.62 -9.46 3.74
CA GLY A 56 -12.67 -8.39 3.94
C GLY A 56 -13.33 -7.03 3.78
N ALA A 57 -12.53 -6.01 3.47
CA ALA A 57 -12.99 -4.64 3.27
C ALA A 57 -12.49 -4.09 1.94
N GLY A 58 -13.28 -3.22 1.33
CA GLY A 58 -12.87 -2.39 0.21
C GLY A 58 -13.08 -0.91 0.53
N CYS A 59 -12.52 -0.06 -0.32
CA CYS A 59 -12.79 1.38 -0.32
C CYS A 59 -13.43 1.75 -1.65
N ASP A 60 -14.61 2.37 -1.58
CA ASP A 60 -15.31 2.91 -2.74
C ASP A 60 -15.12 4.42 -2.74
N ILE A 61 -14.42 4.93 -3.75
CA ILE A 61 -14.16 6.37 -3.95
C ILE A 61 -14.95 6.81 -5.17
N ARG A 62 -15.85 7.78 -4.99
CA ARG A 62 -16.69 8.37 -6.03
C ARG A 62 -16.27 9.81 -6.26
N LEU A 63 -15.24 9.98 -7.08
CA LEU A 63 -14.76 11.28 -7.53
C LEU A 63 -14.78 11.31 -9.06
N PRO A 64 -15.05 12.46 -9.67
CA PRO A 64 -14.88 12.60 -11.12
C PRO A 64 -13.41 12.37 -11.45
N HIS A 65 -13.14 11.43 -12.37
CA HIS A 65 -11.81 11.28 -12.95
C HIS A 65 -11.54 12.45 -13.89
N VAL A 66 -10.99 13.52 -13.34
CA VAL A 66 -10.50 14.66 -14.11
C VAL A 66 -9.00 14.50 -14.24
N HIS A 67 -8.50 14.44 -15.47
CA HIS A 67 -7.08 14.59 -15.72
C HIS A 67 -6.72 16.05 -15.37
N SER A 68 -6.17 16.24 -14.17
CA SER A 68 -5.61 17.52 -13.75
C SER A 68 -4.09 17.41 -13.77
N HIS A 69 -3.44 18.36 -14.43
CA HIS A 69 -2.01 18.58 -14.22
C HIS A 69 -1.83 19.23 -12.85
N THR A 70 -1.74 18.40 -11.82
CA THR A 70 -1.48 18.85 -10.46
C THR A 70 0.02 18.83 -10.21
N THR A 71 0.60 19.94 -9.81
CA THR A 71 2.04 20.00 -9.48
C THR A 71 2.30 19.58 -8.04
N MET A 72 3.55 19.25 -7.72
CA MET A 72 3.95 19.01 -6.32
C MET A 72 3.71 20.23 -5.42
N ALA A 73 3.84 21.44 -5.96
CA ALA A 73 3.56 22.67 -5.24
C ALA A 73 2.07 22.79 -4.87
N ASP A 74 1.16 22.45 -5.79
CA ASP A 74 -0.29 22.46 -5.54
C ASP A 74 -0.67 21.46 -4.44
N ILE A 75 -0.13 20.23 -4.52
CA ILE A 75 -0.38 19.18 -3.52
C ILE A 75 0.13 19.62 -2.14
N ARG A 76 1.33 20.19 -2.08
CA ARG A 76 1.87 20.73 -0.83
C ARG A 76 1.00 21.85 -0.28
N GLY A 77 0.56 22.78 -1.12
CA GLY A 77 -0.35 23.86 -0.72
C GLY A 77 -1.67 23.33 -0.14
N LEU A 78 -2.25 22.30 -0.77
CA LEU A 78 -3.45 21.62 -0.29
C LEU A 78 -3.22 20.97 1.08
N ILE A 79 -2.15 20.20 1.23
CA ILE A 79 -1.81 19.53 2.50
C ILE A 79 -1.55 20.56 3.61
N ASP A 80 -0.88 21.66 3.29
CA ASP A 80 -0.51 22.72 4.23
C ASP A 80 -1.73 23.56 4.67
N ALA A 81 -2.72 23.73 3.79
CA ALA A 81 -4.00 24.36 4.12
C ALA A 81 -4.95 23.45 4.92
N GLY A 82 -4.75 22.14 4.82
CA GLY A 82 -5.47 21.13 5.58
C GLY A 82 -5.16 21.16 7.08
N ARG A 83 -5.87 20.32 7.83
CA ARG A 83 -5.76 20.15 9.30
C ARG A 83 -5.37 18.72 9.67
N LEU A 84 -4.49 18.10 8.89
CA LEU A 84 -3.87 16.82 9.24
C LEU A 84 -3.01 16.98 10.50
N SER A 85 -2.78 15.89 11.22
CA SER A 85 -1.80 15.89 12.32
C SER A 85 -0.41 16.23 11.79
N VAL A 86 0.49 16.72 12.65
CA VAL A 86 1.89 17.00 12.26
C VAL A 86 2.51 15.76 11.60
N ARG A 87 2.35 14.60 12.23
CA ARG A 87 2.88 13.34 11.71
C ARG A 87 2.19 12.89 10.41
N GLY A 88 0.87 13.02 10.32
CA GLY A 88 0.13 12.71 9.10
C GLY A 88 0.54 13.57 7.91
N ARG A 89 0.73 14.88 8.13
CA ARG A 89 1.26 15.82 7.12
C ARG A 89 2.67 15.45 6.67
N GLU A 90 3.58 15.18 7.60
CA GLU A 90 4.95 14.76 7.28
C GLU A 90 4.98 13.49 6.42
N LEU A 91 4.19 12.48 6.80
CA LEU A 91 4.10 11.22 6.08
C LEU A 91 3.50 11.40 4.68
N ALA A 92 2.45 12.21 4.54
CA ALA A 92 1.84 12.52 3.25
C ALA A 92 2.83 13.24 2.32
N LEU A 93 3.50 14.28 2.81
CA LEU A 93 4.53 15.00 2.05
C LEU A 93 5.72 14.10 1.69
N THR A 94 6.09 13.17 2.57
CA THR A 94 7.13 12.17 2.27
C THR A 94 6.70 11.26 1.12
N ALA A 95 5.48 10.73 1.16
CA ALA A 95 4.94 9.87 0.10
C ALA A 95 4.88 10.61 -1.25
N PHE A 96 4.37 11.85 -1.26
CA PHE A 96 4.38 12.67 -2.47
C PHE A 96 5.78 13.03 -2.95
N GLY A 97 6.74 13.22 -2.04
CA GLY A 97 8.14 13.41 -2.40
C GLY A 97 8.77 12.18 -3.06
N GLU A 98 8.38 10.97 -2.66
CA GLU A 98 8.79 9.73 -3.34
C GLU A 98 8.16 9.65 -4.74
N LEU A 99 6.86 9.95 -4.87
CA LEU A 99 6.17 10.01 -6.16
C LEU A 99 6.83 11.03 -7.10
N ALA A 100 7.08 12.25 -6.62
CA ALA A 100 7.71 13.32 -7.40
C ALA A 100 9.10 12.90 -7.89
N ARG A 101 9.92 12.26 -7.04
CA ARG A 101 11.24 11.75 -7.44
C ARG A 101 11.16 10.69 -8.53
N ALA A 102 10.18 9.79 -8.44
CA ALA A 102 9.98 8.75 -9.45
C ALA A 102 9.53 9.34 -10.79
N GLU A 103 8.55 10.25 -10.77
CA GLU A 103 8.05 10.93 -11.97
C GLU A 103 9.13 11.79 -12.62
N ALA A 104 9.90 12.55 -11.82
CA ALA A 104 11.04 13.33 -12.31
C ALA A 104 12.06 12.47 -13.06
N ALA A 105 12.39 11.29 -12.50
CA ALA A 105 13.34 10.37 -13.11
C ALA A 105 12.82 9.81 -14.45
N VAL A 106 11.52 9.49 -14.54
CA VAL A 106 10.89 8.97 -15.75
C VAL A 106 10.78 10.06 -16.83
N HIS A 107 10.47 11.28 -16.45
CA HIS A 107 10.26 12.40 -17.37
C HIS A 107 11.54 13.19 -17.69
N GLY A 108 12.64 12.96 -16.97
CA GLY A 108 13.91 13.66 -17.17
C GLY A 108 13.86 15.14 -16.80
N VAL A 109 13.03 15.50 -15.80
CA VAL A 109 12.84 16.87 -15.31
C VAL A 109 13.32 17.01 -13.87
N ALA A 110 13.44 18.25 -13.36
CA ALA A 110 13.69 18.45 -11.94
C ALA A 110 12.47 18.06 -11.11
N VAL A 111 12.67 17.64 -9.85
CA VAL A 111 11.58 17.25 -8.94
C VAL A 111 10.56 18.38 -8.75
N ASP A 112 11.02 19.63 -8.72
CA ASP A 112 10.17 20.80 -8.56
C ASP A 112 9.34 21.13 -9.83
N ASP A 113 9.72 20.59 -10.99
CA ASP A 113 9.04 20.79 -12.28
C ASP A 113 8.06 19.65 -12.61
N VAL A 114 7.86 18.69 -11.69
CA VAL A 114 6.98 17.54 -11.91
C VAL A 114 5.51 17.97 -11.93
N ALA A 115 4.83 17.63 -13.02
CA ALA A 115 3.38 17.61 -13.12
C ALA A 115 2.91 16.15 -13.05
N PHE A 116 2.06 15.83 -12.08
CA PHE A 116 1.53 14.49 -11.94
C PHE A 116 0.40 14.25 -12.95
N HIS A 117 0.51 13.17 -13.71
CA HIS A 117 -0.50 12.81 -14.73
C HIS A 117 -1.53 11.81 -14.20
N GLU A 118 -1.10 10.87 -13.36
CA GLU A 118 -1.95 9.78 -12.85
C GLU A 118 -2.18 9.93 -11.34
N VAL A 119 -1.13 10.26 -10.58
CA VAL A 119 -1.19 10.37 -9.11
C VAL A 119 -1.55 11.78 -8.60
N GLY A 120 -1.74 12.74 -9.52
CA GLY A 120 -2.17 14.11 -9.23
C GLY A 120 -3.68 14.26 -9.08
N ALA A 121 -4.43 13.20 -9.40
CA ALA A 121 -5.86 13.17 -9.28
C ALA A 121 -6.30 13.14 -7.82
N LEU A 122 -7.51 13.65 -7.56
CA LEU A 122 -8.02 13.84 -6.22
C LEU A 122 -8.21 12.52 -5.44
N ASP A 123 -8.42 11.40 -6.13
CA ASP A 123 -8.47 10.06 -5.55
C ASP A 123 -7.12 9.64 -4.95
N SER A 124 -6.02 9.87 -5.66
CA SER A 124 -4.66 9.61 -5.20
C SER A 124 -4.28 10.53 -4.04
N ILE A 125 -4.69 11.80 -4.08
CA ILE A 125 -4.51 12.75 -2.98
C ILE A 125 -5.24 12.29 -1.72
N LEU A 126 -6.49 11.85 -1.88
CA LEU A 126 -7.27 11.27 -0.79
C LEU A 126 -6.57 10.02 -0.22
N ASP A 127 -6.18 9.07 -1.07
CA ASP A 127 -5.54 7.82 -0.65
C ASP A 127 -4.26 8.08 0.16
N VAL A 128 -3.37 8.94 -0.34
CA VAL A 128 -2.09 9.23 0.32
C VAL A 128 -2.32 9.92 1.66
N CYS A 129 -3.07 11.02 1.66
CA CYS A 129 -3.23 11.83 2.86
C CYS A 129 -4.04 11.11 3.94
N LEU A 130 -5.09 10.38 3.55
CA LEU A 130 -5.90 9.61 4.49
C LEU A 130 -5.10 8.44 5.06
N SER A 131 -4.35 7.71 4.22
CA SER A 131 -3.47 6.63 4.70
C SER A 131 -2.41 7.15 5.65
N ALA A 132 -1.79 8.30 5.35
CA ALA A 132 -0.77 8.92 6.18
C ALA A 132 -1.33 9.34 7.55
N GLU A 133 -2.50 9.96 7.59
CA GLU A 133 -3.16 10.36 8.84
C GLU A 133 -3.63 9.15 9.66
N LEU A 134 -4.17 8.11 9.02
CA LEU A 134 -4.57 6.88 9.71
C LEU A 134 -3.37 6.12 10.26
N PHE A 135 -2.27 6.06 9.51
CA PHE A 135 -1.03 5.44 9.97
C PHE A 135 -0.43 6.21 11.15
N ALA A 136 -0.44 7.55 11.08
CA ALA A 136 -0.04 8.41 12.19
C ALA A 136 -0.92 8.24 13.43
N MET A 137 -2.23 8.03 13.25
CA MET A 137 -3.17 7.76 14.35
C MET A 137 -2.95 6.40 15.00
N ILE A 138 -2.65 5.35 14.21
CA ILE A 138 -2.32 4.02 14.72
C ILE A 138 -0.96 4.05 15.45
N ASP A 139 -0.06 4.94 15.03
CA ASP A 139 1.29 5.16 15.57
C ASP A 139 2.07 3.86 15.83
N PRO A 140 2.24 2.99 14.82
CA PRO A 140 2.91 1.72 15.04
C PRO A 140 4.41 1.95 15.28
N SER A 141 4.94 1.37 16.35
CA SER A 141 6.39 1.37 16.62
C SER A 141 7.21 0.67 15.53
N ARG A 142 6.57 -0.20 14.74
CA ARG A 142 7.19 -0.91 13.62
C ARG A 142 6.17 -1.22 12.52
N PHE A 143 6.54 -0.93 11.27
CA PHE A 143 5.82 -1.39 10.10
C PHE A 143 6.63 -2.45 9.37
N VAL A 144 6.06 -3.67 9.27
CA VAL A 144 6.65 -4.78 8.51
C VAL A 144 5.80 -5.08 7.29
N CYS A 145 6.44 -5.23 6.13
CA CYS A 145 5.80 -5.60 4.87
C CYS A 145 6.42 -6.91 4.31
N SER A 146 5.62 -7.74 3.63
CA SER A 146 6.18 -8.81 2.81
C SER A 146 6.88 -8.24 1.57
N PRO A 147 7.73 -9.01 0.87
CA PRO A 147 8.10 -8.69 -0.49
C PRO A 147 6.86 -8.37 -1.34
N LEU A 148 7.01 -7.46 -2.29
CA LEU A 148 5.92 -6.97 -3.13
C LEU A 148 5.79 -7.80 -4.41
N PRO A 149 4.56 -8.18 -4.80
CA PRO A 149 4.35 -8.93 -6.02
C PRO A 149 4.39 -7.99 -7.22
N VAL A 150 5.13 -8.36 -8.25
CA VAL A 150 5.10 -7.70 -9.56
C VAL A 150 4.66 -8.68 -10.62
N SER A 151 3.97 -8.20 -11.64
CA SER A 151 3.40 -9.03 -12.71
C SER A 151 3.72 -8.44 -14.08
N ASP A 152 4.08 -9.30 -15.02
CA ASP A 152 4.15 -8.92 -16.43
C ASP A 152 2.76 -8.57 -16.96
N GLY A 153 2.71 -7.70 -17.98
CA GLY A 153 1.47 -7.32 -18.66
C GLY A 153 1.53 -5.94 -19.29
N VAL A 154 0.37 -5.40 -19.63
CA VAL A 154 0.21 -4.06 -20.22
C VAL A 154 -0.86 -3.28 -19.48
N VAL A 155 -0.62 -2.00 -19.23
CA VAL A 155 -1.59 -1.03 -18.71
C VAL A 155 -1.83 0.10 -19.70
N ALA A 156 -3.06 0.59 -19.76
CA ALA A 156 -3.44 1.76 -20.54
C ALA A 156 -3.47 2.99 -19.63
N CYS A 157 -2.85 4.08 -20.08
CA CYS A 157 -2.65 5.28 -19.27
C CYS A 157 -2.55 6.54 -20.14
N ALA A 158 -2.27 7.69 -19.54
CA ALA A 158 -2.10 8.97 -20.27
C ALA A 158 -0.97 8.91 -21.32
N HIS A 159 -0.01 8.02 -21.13
CA HIS A 159 1.13 7.79 -22.03
C HIS A 159 0.90 6.65 -23.03
N GLY A 160 -0.34 6.13 -23.14
CA GLY A 160 -0.69 5.02 -24.01
C GLY A 160 -0.57 3.66 -23.33
N LEU A 161 -0.16 2.64 -24.09
CA LEU A 161 0.04 1.28 -23.59
C LEU A 161 1.47 1.12 -23.06
N MET A 162 1.61 0.74 -21.79
CA MET A 162 2.91 0.54 -21.13
C MET A 162 3.01 -0.85 -20.53
N SER A 163 4.22 -1.41 -20.45
CA SER A 163 4.48 -2.62 -19.67
C SER A 163 4.15 -2.38 -18.19
N THR A 164 3.72 -3.42 -17.48
CA THR A 164 3.63 -3.37 -16.01
C THR A 164 4.87 -4.03 -15.38
N PRO A 165 5.45 -3.44 -14.32
CA PRO A 165 5.08 -2.16 -13.72
C PRO A 165 5.36 -0.96 -14.66
N ALA A 166 4.52 0.08 -14.59
CA ALA A 166 4.76 1.32 -15.31
C ALA A 166 6.06 1.99 -14.82
N PRO A 167 6.69 2.87 -15.63
CA PRO A 167 8.01 3.42 -15.31
C PRO A 167 8.12 4.07 -13.92
N ALA A 168 7.14 4.87 -13.49
CA ALA A 168 7.16 5.53 -12.19
C ALA A 168 7.03 4.52 -11.03
N THR A 169 6.14 3.53 -11.18
CA THR A 169 6.02 2.41 -10.25
C THR A 169 7.32 1.63 -10.15
N LEU A 170 7.96 1.33 -11.29
CA LEU A 170 9.24 0.60 -11.32
C LEU A 170 10.35 1.37 -10.59
N ALA A 171 10.45 2.69 -10.80
CA ALA A 171 11.38 3.55 -10.07
C ALA A 171 11.08 3.55 -8.55
N LEU A 172 9.81 3.59 -8.15
CA LEU A 172 9.42 3.49 -6.74
C LEU A 172 9.73 2.12 -6.12
N LEU A 173 9.86 1.05 -6.89
CA LEU A 173 10.20 -0.27 -6.38
C LEU A 173 11.71 -0.49 -6.22
N GLU A 174 12.57 0.42 -6.71
CA GLU A 174 14.02 0.25 -6.69
C GLU A 174 14.60 0.09 -5.28
N GLY A 175 15.22 -1.05 -4.98
CA GLY A 175 15.74 -1.37 -3.64
C GLY A 175 14.71 -1.95 -2.66
N MET A 176 13.44 -2.07 -3.05
CA MET A 176 12.47 -2.89 -2.32
C MET A 176 12.57 -4.37 -2.71
N PRO A 177 12.40 -5.31 -1.76
CA PRO A 177 12.21 -6.71 -2.09
C PRO A 177 10.92 -6.93 -2.90
N ILE A 178 11.07 -7.42 -4.11
CA ILE A 178 9.98 -7.79 -5.01
C ILE A 178 10.06 -9.28 -5.39
N TYR A 179 8.96 -9.84 -5.86
CA TYR A 179 8.94 -11.13 -6.53
C TYR A 179 7.98 -11.11 -7.72
N GLY A 180 8.36 -11.78 -8.80
CA GLY A 180 7.48 -11.98 -9.94
C GLY A 180 6.38 -13.00 -9.63
N ILE A 181 5.16 -12.75 -10.10
CA ILE A 181 4.07 -13.74 -10.07
C ILE A 181 4.19 -14.64 -11.30
N PRO A 182 4.56 -15.92 -11.17
CA PRO A 182 4.76 -16.80 -12.33
C PRO A 182 3.48 -16.97 -13.15
N GLY A 183 3.58 -16.78 -14.47
CA GLY A 183 2.43 -16.80 -15.38
C GLY A 183 1.63 -15.49 -15.40
N GLY A 184 2.06 -14.48 -14.65
CA GLY A 184 1.36 -13.21 -14.49
C GLY A 184 0.00 -13.39 -13.80
N ILE A 185 -0.75 -12.30 -13.76
CA ILE A 185 -2.16 -12.35 -13.40
C ILE A 185 -2.96 -11.70 -14.54
N PRO A 186 -3.69 -12.49 -15.35
CA PRO A 186 -4.46 -11.96 -16.46
C PRO A 186 -5.42 -10.85 -16.01
N GLY A 187 -5.32 -9.69 -16.66
CA GLY A 187 -6.17 -8.53 -16.36
C GLY A 187 -5.88 -7.83 -15.03
N ALA A 188 -4.81 -8.18 -14.31
CA ALA A 188 -4.46 -7.51 -13.05
C ALA A 188 -4.11 -6.03 -13.23
N GLY A 189 -3.57 -5.65 -14.39
CA GLY A 189 -2.88 -4.37 -14.56
C GLY A 189 -1.65 -4.31 -13.66
N GLU A 190 -1.38 -3.15 -13.07
CA GLU A 190 -0.37 -3.05 -12.02
C GLU A 190 -0.84 -3.73 -10.74
N THR A 191 -0.10 -4.75 -10.31
CA THR A 191 -0.34 -5.44 -9.04
C THR A 191 0.03 -4.58 -7.84
N VAL A 192 1.05 -3.73 -7.96
CA VAL A 192 1.36 -2.68 -6.98
C VAL A 192 1.22 -1.33 -7.66
N THR A 193 0.37 -0.47 -7.12
CA THR A 193 0.19 0.89 -7.67
C THR A 193 1.31 1.83 -7.21
N PRO A 194 1.59 2.92 -7.94
CA PRO A 194 2.61 3.89 -7.52
C PRO A 194 2.28 4.47 -6.14
N THR A 195 1.01 4.77 -5.87
CA THR A 195 0.53 5.22 -4.56
C THR A 195 0.88 4.25 -3.44
N ALA A 196 0.65 2.95 -3.62
CA ALA A 196 0.99 1.95 -2.61
C ALA A 196 2.50 1.84 -2.38
N ALA A 197 3.29 1.83 -3.45
CA ALA A 197 4.75 1.79 -3.35
C ALA A 197 5.29 3.02 -2.59
N ALA A 198 4.78 4.22 -2.89
CA ALA A 198 5.14 5.45 -2.20
C ALA A 198 4.77 5.42 -0.70
N LEU A 199 3.59 4.90 -0.35
CA LEU A 199 3.18 4.72 1.04
C LEU A 199 4.08 3.74 1.79
N VAL A 200 4.47 2.62 1.16
CA VAL A 200 5.40 1.65 1.73
C VAL A 200 6.76 2.30 2.05
N ARG A 201 7.28 3.17 1.17
CA ARG A 201 8.50 3.96 1.43
C ARG A 201 8.30 4.96 2.55
N ALA A 202 7.27 5.79 2.46
CA ALA A 202 7.04 6.88 3.39
C ALA A 202 6.82 6.38 4.82
N PHE A 203 6.19 5.22 4.97
CA PHE A 203 5.97 4.57 6.26
C PHE A 203 7.19 3.78 6.75
N ALA A 204 8.33 3.87 6.06
CA ALA A 204 9.58 3.21 6.39
C ALA A 204 9.42 1.70 6.64
N ALA A 205 8.73 1.02 5.72
CA ALA A 205 8.46 -0.40 5.84
C ALA A 205 9.76 -1.22 5.96
N GLN A 206 9.81 -2.09 6.95
CA GLN A 206 10.83 -3.12 7.06
C GLN A 206 10.33 -4.38 6.35
N PHE A 207 11.11 -4.90 5.42
CA PHE A 207 10.72 -6.10 4.69
C PHE A 207 11.11 -7.37 5.44
N GLY A 208 10.19 -8.33 5.56
CA GLY A 208 10.49 -9.58 6.25
C GLY A 208 9.29 -10.50 6.48
N PRO A 209 9.52 -11.60 7.22
CA PRO A 209 8.44 -12.50 7.64
C PRO A 209 7.53 -11.83 8.69
N TRP A 210 6.51 -12.56 9.14
CA TRP A 210 5.69 -12.11 10.26
C TRP A 210 6.58 -11.86 11.48
N PRO A 211 6.54 -10.66 12.09
CA PRO A 211 7.23 -10.42 13.33
C PRO A 211 6.53 -11.24 14.44
N PRO A 212 7.28 -11.74 15.44
CA PRO A 212 6.69 -12.29 16.65
C PRO A 212 5.79 -11.25 17.31
N MET A 213 4.49 -11.49 17.31
CA MET A 213 3.50 -10.55 17.82
C MET A 213 2.26 -11.27 18.35
N ARG A 214 1.59 -10.66 19.32
CA ARG A 214 0.21 -11.02 19.68
C ARG A 214 -0.74 -10.25 18.75
N LEU A 215 -1.39 -10.98 17.84
CA LEU A 215 -2.32 -10.37 16.88
C LEU A 215 -3.56 -9.82 17.61
N MET A 216 -3.80 -8.51 17.49
CA MET A 216 -4.96 -7.84 18.09
C MET A 216 -6.08 -7.61 17.09
N ARG A 217 -5.72 -7.26 15.85
CA ARG A 217 -6.68 -6.98 14.80
C ARG A 217 -6.10 -7.32 13.44
N GLN A 218 -6.96 -7.80 12.54
CA GLN A 218 -6.59 -8.04 11.16
C GLN A 218 -7.75 -7.71 10.24
N VAL A 219 -7.42 -7.42 8.99
CA VAL A 219 -8.38 -7.27 7.91
C VAL A 219 -7.72 -7.69 6.60
N ARG A 220 -8.50 -8.28 5.71
CA ARG A 220 -8.13 -8.39 4.31
C ARG A 220 -8.68 -7.19 3.54
N ALA A 221 -7.80 -6.39 2.96
CA ALA A 221 -8.16 -5.26 2.12
C ALA A 221 -8.16 -5.67 0.65
N TYR A 222 -9.23 -5.31 -0.05
CA TYR A 222 -9.45 -5.60 -1.45
C TYR A 222 -9.53 -4.29 -2.24
N GLY A 223 -8.75 -4.19 -3.31
CA GLY A 223 -8.80 -3.06 -4.23
C GLY A 223 -10.00 -3.15 -5.16
N GLY A 224 -10.31 -2.07 -5.87
CA GLY A 224 -11.47 -1.96 -6.78
C GLY A 224 -11.56 -3.05 -7.86
N ARG A 225 -10.43 -3.64 -8.26
CA ARG A 225 -10.38 -4.71 -9.27
C ARG A 225 -10.49 -6.08 -8.60
N VAL A 226 -11.40 -6.92 -9.07
CA VAL A 226 -11.47 -8.34 -8.71
C VAL A 226 -10.85 -9.17 -9.84
N ILE A 227 -9.93 -10.06 -9.47
CA ILE A 227 -9.23 -10.91 -10.43
C ILE A 227 -9.81 -12.33 -10.34
N PRO A 228 -10.37 -12.86 -11.44
CA PRO A 228 -10.90 -14.23 -11.45
C PRO A 228 -9.86 -15.26 -11.01
N GLY A 229 -10.24 -16.14 -10.08
CA GLY A 229 -9.38 -17.24 -9.59
C GLY A 229 -8.29 -16.82 -8.59
N VAL A 230 -8.15 -15.53 -8.29
CA VAL A 230 -7.19 -15.02 -7.30
C VAL A 230 -7.96 -14.24 -6.24
N PRO A 231 -7.89 -14.61 -4.94
CA PRO A 231 -8.49 -13.81 -3.87
C PRO A 231 -7.63 -12.56 -3.62
N ASN A 232 -7.67 -11.64 -4.57
CA ASN A 232 -6.65 -10.62 -4.78
C ASN A 232 -6.79 -9.48 -3.77
N GLY A 233 -6.19 -9.65 -2.59
CA GLY A 233 -6.21 -8.66 -1.53
C GLY A 233 -5.01 -8.80 -0.60
N ALA A 234 -4.67 -7.68 0.05
CA ALA A 234 -3.61 -7.60 1.02
C ALA A 234 -4.14 -7.84 2.44
N ILE A 235 -3.34 -8.47 3.29
CA ILE A 235 -3.64 -8.65 4.72
C ILE A 235 -2.99 -7.52 5.50
N PHE A 236 -3.79 -6.79 6.25
CA PHE A 236 -3.35 -5.79 7.22
C PHE A 236 -3.53 -6.38 8.62
N ALA A 237 -2.50 -6.32 9.44
CA ALA A 237 -2.50 -6.86 10.79
C ALA A 237 -1.82 -5.91 11.78
N LEU A 238 -2.47 -5.71 12.92
CA LEU A 238 -2.01 -4.89 14.05
C LEU A 238 -1.97 -5.75 15.31
N GLY A 239 -0.96 -5.52 16.14
CA GLY A 239 -0.82 -6.22 17.39
C GLY A 239 0.45 -5.85 18.13
N GLU A 240 0.62 -6.43 19.30
CA GLU A 240 1.69 -6.11 20.24
C GLU A 240 2.92 -6.97 19.96
N ALA A 241 4.11 -6.38 19.97
CA ALA A 241 5.34 -7.14 19.86
C ALA A 241 5.47 -8.11 21.03
N LEU A 242 5.88 -9.35 20.75
CA LEU A 242 6.21 -10.28 21.83
C LEU A 242 7.54 -9.88 22.49
N PRO A 243 7.68 -10.07 23.80
CA PRO A 243 8.96 -10.01 24.50
C PRO A 243 10.02 -10.89 23.81
N ALA A 244 11.29 -10.44 23.84
CA ALA A 244 12.38 -11.05 23.07
C ALA A 244 12.66 -12.52 23.45
N ASP A 245 12.40 -12.90 24.70
CA ASP A 245 12.52 -14.25 25.23
C ASP A 245 11.49 -15.22 24.63
N LEU A 246 10.24 -14.76 24.41
CA LEU A 246 9.22 -15.53 23.70
C LEU A 246 9.44 -15.57 22.18
N ALA A 247 10.09 -14.54 21.62
CA ALA A 247 10.43 -14.48 20.20
C ALA A 247 11.56 -15.45 19.79
N ALA A 248 12.51 -15.73 20.70
CA ALA A 248 13.66 -16.59 20.44
C ALA A 248 13.34 -18.09 20.37
N GLY A 249 12.24 -18.54 20.99
CA GLY A 249 11.86 -19.95 21.08
C GLY A 249 11.42 -20.63 19.77
N HIS A 250 11.43 -19.92 18.65
CA HIS A 250 11.08 -20.46 17.32
C HIS A 250 12.27 -20.48 16.34
N GLY A 251 13.47 -20.11 16.81
CA GLY A 251 14.69 -20.07 16.01
C GLY A 251 15.65 -21.23 16.26
N HIS A 252 15.19 -22.49 16.28
CA HIS A 252 16.01 -23.69 16.01
C HIS A 252 15.17 -24.98 16.10
N ALA A 253 14.73 -25.49 14.96
CA ALA A 253 14.35 -26.90 14.80
C ALA A 253 14.73 -27.32 13.37
N GLY A 254 16.02 -27.45 13.13
CA GLY A 254 16.57 -27.71 11.80
C GLY A 254 18.06 -28.03 11.89
N ASP A 255 18.39 -29.06 12.66
CA ASP A 255 19.58 -29.88 12.47
C ASP A 255 19.31 -31.24 13.10
N GLY A 256 18.53 -32.06 12.37
CA GLY A 256 18.49 -33.50 12.62
C GLY A 256 19.83 -34.09 12.14
N PRO A 257 20.40 -35.07 12.86
CA PRO A 257 21.70 -35.62 12.51
C PRO A 257 21.63 -36.30 11.13
N PRO A 258 22.72 -36.30 10.34
CA PRO A 258 22.72 -36.93 9.03
C PRO A 258 22.48 -38.43 9.17
N HIS A 259 21.46 -38.93 8.48
CA HIS A 259 21.22 -40.36 8.33
C HIS A 259 22.46 -41.03 7.74
N ARG A 260 23.17 -41.82 8.55
CA ARG A 260 24.19 -42.75 8.07
C ARG A 260 23.50 -43.89 7.34
N HIS A 261 23.63 -43.93 6.02
CA HIS A 261 23.40 -45.16 5.26
C HIS A 261 24.47 -46.18 5.64
N ALA A 262 24.08 -47.16 6.46
CA ALA A 262 24.83 -48.40 6.59
C ALA A 262 24.54 -49.23 5.34
N GLY A 263 25.58 -49.46 4.53
CA GLY A 263 25.54 -50.50 3.51
C GLY A 263 25.39 -51.87 4.16
N HIS A 264 24.58 -52.72 3.56
CA HIS A 264 24.70 -54.16 3.70
C HIS A 264 25.12 -54.70 2.33
N GLY A 265 26.33 -55.24 2.29
CA GLY A 265 26.61 -56.35 1.39
C GLY A 265 25.99 -57.61 2.00
N ASP A 266 25.32 -58.37 1.17
CA ASP A 266 25.69 -59.73 0.75
C ASP A 266 25.02 -60.03 -0.59
#